data_AF-A0A540KA21-F1
#
_entry.id   AF-A0A540KA21-F1
#
_cell.length_a   1.000
_cell.length_b   1.000
_cell.length_c   1.000
_cell.angle_alpha   90.00
_cell.angle_beta   90.00
_cell.angle_gamma   90.00
#
_symmetry.space_group_name_H-M   'P 1'
#
loop_
_entity.id
_entity.type
_entity.pdbx_description
1 polymer ?
#
loop_
_entity_poly.entity_id
_entity_poly.type
_entity_poly.pdbx_seq_one_letter_code
_entity_poly.pdbx_strand_id
1 'polypeptide(L)'
;MDPHVLERALEDCGDDIDAAIKSLHELCLGSGEETSASVDLEQPADTIANGVLANDEAATTMDNPSVASNLPADGAEWVEFFIREMMSAFSVDDARSRAAKFLRDLEKSISARAGAEVAKSFEKENMMMKQHIEGLVWENTILKRAVAIQHERLKEYAERNRELQHVKQLVSQYQEQCRTLEVNNYALTMHLKQAEQSNNSIPGHLNPHIF
;
A
#
# COMPACT_ATOMS: atom_id res chain seq x y z
N MET A 1 11.38 0.21 -12.03
CA MET A 1 10.52 -0.20 -13.15
C MET A 1 10.26 1.03 -13.99
N ASP A 2 10.75 1.06 -15.21
CA ASP A 2 10.61 2.20 -16.13
C ASP A 2 9.14 2.29 -16.63
N PRO A 3 8.47 3.45 -16.51
CA PRO A 3 7.10 3.63 -17.00
C PRO A 3 6.90 3.27 -18.47
N HIS A 4 7.94 3.40 -19.32
CA HIS A 4 7.84 3.01 -20.73
C HIS A 4 7.77 1.50 -20.97
N VAL A 5 8.28 0.69 -20.03
CA VAL A 5 8.19 -0.78 -20.11
C VAL A 5 6.78 -1.25 -19.77
N LEU A 6 6.11 -0.56 -18.85
CA LEU A 6 4.74 -0.86 -18.45
C LEU A 6 3.75 -0.56 -19.58
N GLU A 7 3.91 0.58 -20.25
CA GLU A 7 3.05 1.00 -21.36
C GLU A 7 3.18 0.04 -22.55
N ARG A 8 4.41 -0.33 -22.91
CA ARG A 8 4.67 -1.31 -23.98
C ARG A 8 4.10 -2.70 -23.67
N ALA A 9 4.29 -3.19 -22.44
CA ALA A 9 3.76 -4.50 -22.06
C ALA A 9 2.22 -4.55 -22.11
N LEU A 10 1.55 -3.43 -21.83
CA LEU A 10 0.09 -3.33 -21.88
C LEU A 10 -0.43 -3.27 -23.33
N GLU A 11 0.28 -2.54 -24.22
CA GLU A 11 -0.03 -2.47 -25.65
C GLU A 11 0.18 -3.82 -26.34
N ASP A 12 1.31 -4.50 -26.07
CA ASP A 12 1.64 -5.80 -26.68
C ASP A 12 0.72 -6.93 -26.20
N CYS A 13 0.16 -6.82 -24.98
CA CYS A 13 -0.79 -7.78 -24.42
C CYS A 13 -2.26 -7.46 -24.74
N GLY A 14 -2.54 -6.43 -25.55
CA GLY A 14 -3.88 -6.14 -26.05
C GLY A 14 -4.90 -5.86 -24.94
N ASP A 15 -4.54 -5.02 -23.97
CA ASP A 15 -5.36 -4.68 -22.79
C ASP A 15 -5.73 -5.87 -21.87
N ASP A 16 -5.17 -7.07 -22.10
CA ASP A 16 -5.29 -8.21 -21.19
C ASP A 16 -4.32 -8.03 -20.01
N ILE A 17 -4.88 -7.59 -18.89
CA ILE A 17 -4.15 -7.29 -17.66
C ILE A 17 -3.44 -8.54 -17.11
N ASP A 18 -4.04 -9.73 -17.25
CA ASP A 18 -3.45 -10.98 -16.73
C ASP A 18 -2.26 -11.44 -17.58
N ALA A 19 -2.32 -11.21 -18.89
CA ALA A 19 -1.20 -11.43 -19.80
C ALA A 19 -0.06 -10.42 -19.55
N ALA A 20 -0.40 -9.14 -19.35
CA ALA A 20 0.58 -8.09 -19.05
C ALA A 20 1.33 -8.34 -17.72
N ILE A 21 0.62 -8.79 -16.67
CA ILE A 21 1.24 -9.13 -15.38
C ILE A 21 2.23 -10.29 -15.52
N LYS A 22 1.90 -11.33 -16.30
CA LYS A 22 2.79 -12.47 -16.55
C LYS A 22 4.05 -12.06 -17.32
N SER A 23 3.88 -11.28 -18.39
CA SER A 23 5.00 -10.74 -19.19
C SER A 23 5.92 -9.85 -18.35
N LEU A 24 5.35 -8.99 -17.51
CA LEU A 24 6.12 -8.12 -16.62
C LEU A 24 6.90 -8.92 -15.56
N HIS A 25 6.30 -9.98 -15.02
CA HIS A 25 6.98 -10.89 -14.10
C HIS A 25 8.15 -11.63 -14.78
N GLU A 26 7.99 -12.09 -16.02
CA GLU A 26 9.08 -12.71 -16.79
C GLU A 26 10.21 -11.72 -17.10
N LEU A 27 9.89 -10.48 -17.47
CA LEU A 27 10.88 -9.42 -17.71
C LEU A 27 11.64 -9.05 -16.43
N CYS A 28 10.97 -9.03 -15.27
CA CYS A 28 11.62 -8.80 -13.97
C CYS A 28 12.55 -9.93 -13.56
N LEU A 29 12.17 -11.18 -13.84
CA LEU A 29 12.96 -12.36 -13.51
C LEU A 29 14.12 -12.57 -14.50
N GLY A 30 13.98 -12.09 -15.74
CA GLY A 30 15.05 -12.09 -16.75
C GLY A 30 16.06 -10.94 -16.61
N SER A 31 15.67 -9.82 -15.97
CA SER A 31 16.50 -8.64 -15.73
C SER A 31 17.39 -8.76 -14.47
N GLY A 32 17.67 -10.00 -14.03
CA GLY A 32 18.31 -10.32 -12.74
C GLY A 32 19.76 -10.80 -12.84
N GLU A 33 20.35 -10.86 -14.02
CA GLU A 33 21.81 -11.05 -14.19
C GLU A 33 22.37 -9.78 -14.81
N GLU A 34 23.38 -9.21 -14.15
CA GLU A 34 24.12 -8.00 -14.53
C GLU A 34 23.48 -6.66 -14.14
N THR A 35 23.67 -6.26 -12.88
CA THR A 35 24.40 -5.02 -12.52
C THR A 35 24.45 -4.85 -11.00
N SER A 36 25.58 -5.25 -10.44
CA SER A 36 26.04 -4.82 -9.12
C SER A 36 26.56 -3.39 -9.23
N ALA A 37 25.91 -2.40 -8.60
CA ALA A 37 26.57 -1.17 -8.16
C ALA A 37 25.68 -0.38 -7.18
N SER A 38 26.24 -0.17 -6.00
CA SER A 38 25.91 0.80 -4.94
C SER A 38 25.38 2.16 -5.41
N VAL A 39 24.41 2.72 -4.68
CA VAL A 39 24.44 4.14 -4.26
C VAL A 39 23.71 4.31 -2.91
N ASP A 40 24.44 4.91 -1.98
CA ASP A 40 24.09 5.37 -0.64
C ASP A 40 23.45 6.77 -0.73
N LEU A 41 22.45 7.12 0.10
CA LEU A 41 22.27 8.46 0.70
C LEU A 41 21.04 8.58 1.62
N GLU A 42 21.36 8.68 2.90
CA GLU A 42 20.92 9.69 3.90
C GLU A 42 19.45 9.82 4.35
N GLN A 43 19.32 9.69 5.67
CA GLN A 43 18.18 10.03 6.52
C GLN A 43 18.61 11.20 7.45
N PRO A 44 17.78 12.24 7.68
CA PRO A 44 18.07 13.24 8.69
C PRO A 44 17.50 12.83 10.06
N ALA A 45 18.31 13.10 11.08
CA ALA A 45 18.01 12.93 12.50
C ALA A 45 17.10 14.02 13.04
N ASP A 46 16.23 13.67 14.00
CA ASP A 46 15.60 14.64 14.89
C ASP A 46 15.65 14.20 16.36
N THR A 47 15.89 15.22 17.17
CA THR A 47 16.28 15.23 18.58
C THR A 47 15.07 15.30 19.49
N ILE A 48 14.97 14.48 20.54
CA ILE A 48 14.31 14.90 21.80
C ILE A 48 15.06 14.34 23.02
N ALA A 49 15.61 15.27 23.79
CA ALA A 49 16.12 15.08 25.13
C ALA A 49 14.98 15.10 26.16
N ASN A 50 15.09 14.28 27.21
CA ASN A 50 14.53 14.56 28.53
C ASN A 50 15.24 13.73 29.59
N GLY A 51 15.86 14.40 30.57
CA GLY A 51 16.44 13.78 31.76
C GLY A 51 15.53 13.92 32.97
N VAL A 52 15.75 13.09 33.99
CA VAL A 52 15.58 13.40 35.43
C VAL A 52 16.43 12.41 36.24
N LEU A 53 17.09 12.94 37.27
CA LEU A 53 17.93 12.28 38.26
C LEU A 53 17.10 11.60 39.37
N ALA A 54 17.54 10.45 39.89
CA ALA A 54 17.45 10.09 41.31
C ALA A 54 18.38 8.91 41.65
N ASN A 55 19.22 9.11 42.67
CA ASN A 55 19.98 8.07 43.37
C ASN A 55 19.04 6.99 43.93
N ASP A 56 19.46 5.73 43.91
CA ASP A 56 19.48 4.94 45.15
C ASP A 56 20.52 3.82 45.11
N GLU A 57 21.15 3.64 46.26
CA GLU A 57 22.30 2.80 46.52
C GLU A 57 21.82 1.45 47.05
N ALA A 58 21.91 0.39 46.25
CA ALA A 58 21.68 -0.97 46.74
C ALA A 58 22.71 -1.93 46.14
N ALA A 59 23.68 -2.26 46.98
CA ALA A 59 24.69 -3.26 46.76
C ALA A 59 24.07 -4.65 46.52
N THR A 60 24.31 -5.23 45.34
CA THR A 60 24.36 -6.69 45.15
C THR A 60 25.38 -7.02 44.08
N THR A 61 26.54 -7.48 44.54
CA THR A 61 27.45 -8.44 43.88
C THR A 61 27.56 -8.31 42.37
N MET A 62 28.47 -7.43 41.95
CA MET A 62 29.06 -7.41 40.63
C MET A 62 29.89 -8.68 40.46
N ASP A 63 29.26 -9.76 39.98
CA ASP A 63 29.99 -10.88 39.38
C ASP A 63 30.72 -10.32 38.16
N ASN A 64 32.04 -10.23 38.31
CA ASN A 64 32.98 -9.77 37.32
C ASN A 64 32.83 -10.60 36.01
N PRO A 65 32.39 -10.04 34.88
CA PRO A 65 32.29 -10.80 33.62
C PRO A 65 33.65 -10.95 32.92
N SER A 66 34.75 -10.56 33.56
CA SER A 66 36.09 -10.45 32.95
C SER A 66 36.88 -11.76 32.83
N VAL A 67 36.22 -12.93 32.89
CA VAL A 67 36.89 -14.23 32.65
C VAL A 67 36.44 -14.90 31.34
N ALA A 68 35.50 -14.30 30.60
CA ALA A 68 34.99 -14.87 29.34
C ALA A 68 35.83 -14.51 28.09
N SER A 69 36.94 -13.80 28.23
CA SER A 69 37.71 -13.22 27.11
C SER A 69 38.86 -14.07 26.57
N ASN A 70 39.00 -15.34 26.99
CA ASN A 70 40.09 -16.21 26.52
C ASN A 70 39.61 -17.56 25.96
N LEU A 71 38.30 -17.71 25.67
CA LEU A 71 37.79 -18.98 25.16
C LEU A 71 37.96 -19.07 23.63
N PRO A 72 38.46 -20.20 23.11
CA PRO A 72 38.63 -20.42 21.67
C PRO A 72 37.34 -20.19 20.88
N ALA A 73 37.45 -19.49 19.75
CA ALA A 73 36.32 -19.15 18.89
C ALA A 73 35.96 -20.29 17.93
N ASP A 74 36.95 -21.04 17.45
CA ASP A 74 36.75 -22.11 16.46
C ASP A 74 37.18 -23.49 16.99
N GLY A 75 36.63 -24.56 16.39
CA GLY A 75 36.94 -25.94 16.72
C GLY A 75 38.44 -26.27 16.63
N ALA A 76 39.15 -25.68 15.66
CA ALA A 76 40.60 -25.83 15.54
C ALA A 76 41.35 -25.27 16.76
N GLU A 77 40.96 -24.08 17.23
CA GLU A 77 41.55 -23.45 18.41
C GLU A 77 41.21 -24.23 19.69
N TRP A 78 40.01 -24.82 19.79
CA TRP A 78 39.64 -25.72 20.89
C TRP A 78 40.53 -26.98 20.92
N VAL A 79 40.85 -27.55 19.76
CA VAL A 79 41.75 -28.72 19.65
C VAL A 79 43.18 -28.36 20.05
N GLU A 80 43.71 -27.23 19.59
CA GLU A 80 45.04 -26.77 19.98
C GLU A 80 45.13 -26.44 21.48
N PHE A 81 44.09 -25.81 22.03
CA PHE A 81 43.99 -25.54 23.47
C PHE A 81 43.97 -26.84 24.28
N PHE A 82 43.21 -27.85 23.84
CA PHE A 82 43.18 -29.15 24.48
C PHE A 82 44.55 -29.84 24.47
N ILE A 83 45.20 -29.92 23.31
CA ILE A 83 46.50 -30.59 23.15
C ILE A 83 47.55 -29.91 24.04
N ARG A 84 47.60 -28.57 24.04
CA ARG A 84 48.52 -27.80 24.89
C ARG A 84 48.27 -28.04 26.38
N GLU A 85 47.02 -28.01 26.80
CA GLU A 85 46.64 -28.23 28.21
C GLU A 85 47.00 -29.64 28.67
N MET A 86 46.77 -30.66 27.83
CA MET A 86 47.09 -32.06 28.14
C MET A 86 48.59 -32.36 28.11
N MET A 87 49.37 -31.73 27.22
CA MET A 87 50.84 -31.84 27.22
C MET A 87 51.49 -31.24 28.47
N SER A 88 50.79 -30.37 29.18
CA SER A 88 51.27 -29.74 30.43
C SER A 88 50.95 -30.55 31.70
N ALA A 89 50.24 -31.67 31.58
CA ALA A 89 49.80 -32.44 32.73
C ALA A 89 50.94 -33.22 33.39
N PHE A 90 51.00 -33.18 34.72
CA PHE A 90 52.08 -33.83 35.50
C PHE A 90 51.75 -35.26 35.93
N SER A 91 50.48 -35.66 35.82
CA SER A 91 50.01 -37.01 36.16
C SER A 91 48.71 -37.33 35.42
N VAL A 92 48.32 -38.61 35.42
CA VAL A 92 47.05 -39.05 34.82
C VAL A 92 45.83 -38.44 35.53
N ASP A 93 45.92 -38.17 36.84
CA ASP A 93 44.83 -37.55 37.60
C ASP A 93 44.72 -36.04 37.32
N ASP A 94 45.86 -35.37 37.15
CA ASP A 94 45.92 -33.97 36.69
C ASP A 94 45.37 -33.84 35.27
N ALA A 95 45.77 -34.73 34.36
CA ALA A 95 45.24 -34.81 32.99
C ALA A 95 43.71 -35.02 32.98
N ARG A 96 43.19 -35.88 33.86
CA ARG A 96 41.75 -36.11 34.00
C ARG A 96 41.01 -34.86 34.50
N SER A 97 41.57 -34.20 35.51
CA SER A 97 41.02 -32.95 36.07
C SER A 97 40.98 -31.83 35.03
N ARG A 98 42.05 -31.69 34.24
CA ARG A 98 42.14 -30.73 33.13
C ARG A 98 41.16 -31.05 32.00
N ALA A 99 41.06 -32.30 31.59
CA ALA A 99 40.10 -32.73 30.57
C ALA A 99 38.64 -32.46 31.02
N ALA A 100 38.31 -32.75 32.28
CA ALA A 100 36.98 -32.47 32.83
C ALA A 100 36.66 -30.96 32.85
N LYS A 101 37.64 -30.12 33.18
CA LYS A 101 37.50 -28.66 33.12
C LYS A 101 37.31 -28.18 31.68
N PHE A 102 38.18 -28.63 30.77
CA PHE A 102 38.11 -28.29 29.35
C PHE A 102 36.74 -28.63 28.74
N LEU A 103 36.23 -29.84 28.99
CA LEU A 103 34.94 -30.27 28.45
C LEU A 103 33.79 -29.43 29.01
N ARG A 104 33.84 -29.05 30.29
CA ARG A 104 32.85 -28.16 30.90
C ARG A 104 32.87 -26.77 30.27
N ASP A 105 34.06 -26.23 30.01
CA ASP A 105 34.21 -24.91 29.40
C ASP A 105 33.78 -24.94 27.91
N LEU A 106 34.06 -26.04 27.21
CA LEU A 106 33.56 -26.30 25.85
C LEU A 106 32.03 -26.39 25.82
N GLU A 107 31.41 -27.15 26.72
CA GLU A 107 29.95 -27.29 26.82
C GLU A 107 29.28 -25.93 27.05
N LYS A 108 29.83 -25.11 27.96
CA LYS A 108 29.35 -23.74 28.20
C LYS A 108 29.47 -22.88 26.94
N SER A 109 30.61 -22.95 26.24
CA SER A 109 30.83 -22.22 24.98
C SER A 109 29.83 -22.60 23.90
N ILE A 110 29.62 -23.91 23.70
CA ILE A 110 28.67 -24.44 22.72
C ILE A 110 27.25 -23.99 23.06
N SER A 111 26.84 -24.13 24.32
CA SER A 111 25.50 -23.74 24.79
C SER A 111 25.26 -22.24 24.62
N ALA A 112 26.23 -21.40 24.99
CA ALA A 112 26.13 -19.95 24.84
C ALA A 112 26.01 -19.54 23.36
N ARG A 113 26.83 -20.14 22.49
CA ARG A 113 26.80 -19.87 21.05
C ARG A 113 25.51 -20.37 20.39
N ALA A 114 25.05 -21.56 20.73
CA ALA A 114 23.77 -22.08 20.25
C ALA A 114 22.61 -21.17 20.67
N GLY A 115 22.59 -20.70 21.93
CA GLY A 115 21.61 -19.74 22.42
C GLY A 115 21.66 -18.39 21.67
N ALA A 116 22.87 -17.87 21.43
CA ALA A 116 23.06 -16.63 20.68
C ALA A 116 22.60 -16.74 19.21
N GLU A 117 22.87 -17.87 18.55
CA GLU A 117 22.44 -18.11 17.17
C GLU A 117 20.91 -18.23 17.07
N VAL A 118 20.27 -18.90 18.03
CA VAL A 118 18.80 -18.97 18.12
C VAL A 118 18.21 -17.58 18.37
N ALA A 119 18.79 -16.79 19.28
CA ALA A 119 18.32 -15.44 19.55
C ALA A 119 18.46 -14.53 18.31
N LYS A 120 19.59 -14.60 17.61
CA LYS A 120 19.86 -13.82 16.40
C LYS A 120 18.95 -14.21 15.24
N SER A 121 18.74 -15.51 15.02
CA SER A 121 17.83 -15.99 13.97
C SER A 121 16.39 -15.59 14.26
N PHE A 122 15.95 -15.71 15.52
CA PHE A 122 14.63 -15.25 15.96
C PHE A 122 14.45 -13.74 15.78
N GLU A 123 15.43 -12.94 16.16
CA GLU A 123 15.38 -11.48 15.99
C GLU A 123 15.28 -11.09 14.51
N LYS A 124 16.06 -11.75 13.64
CA LYS A 124 16.01 -11.55 12.19
C LYS A 124 14.63 -11.90 11.62
N GLU A 125 14.07 -13.05 12.01
CA GLU A 125 12.72 -13.46 11.59
C GLU A 125 11.64 -12.48 12.09
N ASN A 126 11.74 -12.04 13.34
CA ASN A 126 10.82 -11.06 13.92
C ASN A 126 10.86 -9.73 13.16
N MET A 127 12.05 -9.26 12.77
CA MET A 127 12.22 -8.05 11.97
C MET A 127 11.57 -8.21 10.59
N MET A 128 11.84 -9.31 9.89
CA MET A 128 11.22 -9.58 8.58
C MET A 128 9.69 -9.66 8.68
N MET A 129 9.17 -10.32 9.72
CA MET A 129 7.73 -10.43 9.96
C MET A 129 7.10 -9.05 10.21
N LYS A 130 7.74 -8.20 11.02
CA LYS A 130 7.28 -6.82 11.26
C LYS A 130 7.23 -5.99 9.98
N GLN A 131 8.28 -6.05 9.16
CA GLN A 131 8.32 -5.36 7.87
C GLN A 131 7.21 -5.83 6.93
N HIS A 132 6.93 -7.14 6.91
CA HIS A 132 5.83 -7.68 6.11
C HIS A 132 4.46 -7.20 6.60
N ILE A 133 4.24 -7.19 7.93
CA ILE A 133 3.00 -6.67 8.53
C ILE A 133 2.83 -5.18 8.21
N GLU A 134 3.88 -4.38 8.31
CA GLU A 134 3.85 -2.96 7.97
C GLU A 134 3.48 -2.73 6.49
N GLY A 135 4.05 -3.53 5.57
CA GLY A 135 3.68 -3.52 4.15
C GLY A 135 2.21 -3.84 3.94
N LEU A 136 1.69 -4.90 4.56
CA LEU A 136 0.28 -5.28 4.48
C LEU A 136 -0.66 -4.19 5.04
N VAL A 137 -0.28 -3.53 6.13
CA VAL A 137 -1.06 -2.42 6.72
C VAL A 137 -1.11 -1.22 5.77
N TRP A 138 0.00 -0.92 5.10
CA TRP A 138 0.07 0.15 4.10
C TRP A 138 -0.81 -0.16 2.89
N GLU A 139 -0.71 -1.38 2.33
CA GLU A 139 -1.58 -1.84 1.24
C GLU A 139 -3.06 -1.80 1.62
N ASN A 140 -3.40 -2.26 2.84
CA ASN A 140 -4.76 -2.20 3.34
C ASN A 140 -5.31 -0.76 3.42
N THR A 141 -4.45 0.19 3.76
CA THR A 141 -4.80 1.62 3.81
C THR A 141 -5.09 2.17 2.42
N ILE A 142 -4.26 1.81 1.43
CA ILE A 142 -4.48 2.18 0.03
C ILE A 142 -5.79 1.59 -0.49
N LEU A 143 -6.03 0.31 -0.23
CA LEU A 143 -7.26 -0.38 -0.64
C LEU A 143 -8.49 0.27 -0.01
N LYS A 144 -8.47 0.58 1.29
CA LYS A 144 -9.56 1.32 1.96
C LYS A 144 -9.84 2.67 1.31
N ARG A 145 -8.78 3.42 0.96
CA ARG A 145 -8.91 4.70 0.27
C ARG A 145 -9.51 4.54 -1.12
N ALA A 146 -9.05 3.54 -1.88
CA ALA A 146 -9.59 3.24 -3.20
C ALA A 146 -11.08 2.88 -3.15
N VAL A 147 -11.48 2.03 -2.19
CA VAL A 147 -12.87 1.65 -1.97
C VAL A 147 -13.74 2.86 -1.61
N ALA A 148 -13.25 3.76 -0.75
CA ALA A 148 -13.97 4.98 -0.39
C ALA A 148 -14.23 5.87 -1.62
N ILE A 149 -13.20 6.09 -2.44
CA ILE A 149 -13.33 6.87 -3.70
C ILE A 149 -14.32 6.19 -4.65
N GLN A 150 -14.25 4.87 -4.79
CA GLN A 150 -15.15 4.12 -5.67
C GLN A 150 -16.60 4.21 -5.18
N HIS A 151 -16.81 4.15 -3.87
CA HIS A 151 -18.14 4.29 -3.27
C HIS A 151 -18.72 5.68 -3.51
N GLU A 152 -17.92 6.73 -3.33
CA GLU A 152 -18.33 8.12 -3.60
C GLU A 152 -18.73 8.32 -5.06
N ARG A 153 -17.90 7.85 -6.01
CA ARG A 153 -18.20 7.89 -7.45
C ARG A 153 -19.48 7.16 -7.82
N LEU A 154 -19.72 5.99 -7.21
CA LEU A 154 -20.95 5.22 -7.45
C LEU A 154 -22.18 5.98 -6.94
N LYS A 155 -22.06 6.63 -5.78
CA LYS A 155 -23.12 7.45 -5.21
C LYS A 155 -23.44 8.65 -6.10
N GLU A 156 -22.42 9.37 -6.57
CA GLU A 156 -22.57 10.48 -7.52
C GLU A 156 -23.23 10.04 -8.83
N TYR A 157 -22.85 8.86 -9.34
CA TYR A 157 -23.48 8.32 -10.56
C TYR A 157 -24.96 8.02 -10.35
N ALA A 158 -25.32 7.42 -9.22
CA ALA A 158 -26.72 7.16 -8.87
C ALA A 158 -27.54 8.46 -8.74
N GLU A 159 -26.94 9.51 -8.19
CA GLU A 159 -27.52 10.84 -8.10
C GLU A 159 -27.73 11.49 -9.47
N ARG A 160 -26.67 11.55 -10.29
CA ARG A 160 -26.76 12.08 -11.66
C ARG A 160 -27.78 11.32 -12.50
N ASN A 161 -27.93 10.01 -12.30
CA ASN A 161 -28.94 9.23 -12.99
C ASN A 161 -30.37 9.62 -12.54
N ARG A 162 -30.59 9.89 -11.24
CA ARG A 162 -31.88 10.43 -10.74
C ARG A 162 -32.19 11.79 -11.36
N GLU A 163 -31.22 12.70 -11.37
CA GLU A 163 -31.36 14.02 -11.99
C GLU A 163 -31.65 13.93 -13.50
N LEU A 164 -30.94 13.04 -14.20
CA LEU A 164 -31.15 12.80 -15.62
C LEU A 164 -32.58 12.32 -15.92
N GLN A 165 -33.12 11.42 -15.09
CA GLN A 165 -34.51 10.98 -15.25
C GLN A 165 -35.51 12.12 -15.00
N HIS A 166 -35.26 12.95 -13.98
CA HIS A 166 -36.08 14.13 -13.71
C HIS A 166 -36.05 15.12 -14.89
N VAL A 167 -34.88 15.41 -15.44
CA VAL A 167 -34.74 16.29 -16.61
C VAL A 167 -35.45 15.72 -17.83
N LYS A 168 -35.33 14.40 -18.09
CA LYS A 168 -36.07 13.75 -19.19
C LYS A 168 -37.57 13.95 -19.06
N GLN A 169 -38.13 13.75 -17.86
CA GLN A 169 -39.55 13.98 -17.59
C GLN A 169 -39.96 15.43 -17.87
N LEU A 170 -39.15 16.39 -17.41
CA LEU A 170 -39.41 17.81 -17.61
C LEU A 170 -39.36 18.20 -19.10
N VAL A 171 -38.40 17.66 -19.85
CA VAL A 171 -38.30 17.85 -21.30
C VAL A 171 -39.54 17.30 -22.00
N SER A 172 -40.00 16.09 -21.65
CA SER A 172 -41.24 15.53 -22.20
C SER A 172 -42.46 16.39 -21.89
N GLN A 173 -42.54 16.94 -20.67
CA GLN A 173 -43.62 17.84 -20.29
C GLN A 173 -43.61 19.13 -21.12
N TYR A 174 -42.45 19.77 -21.29
CA TYR A 174 -42.35 20.98 -22.12
C TYR A 174 -42.64 20.71 -23.60
N GLN A 175 -42.22 19.56 -24.12
CA GLN A 175 -42.53 19.17 -25.49
C GLN A 175 -44.04 19.05 -25.72
N GLU A 176 -44.78 18.47 -24.76
CA GLU A 176 -46.25 18.37 -24.84
C GLU A 176 -46.93 19.75 -24.71
N GLN A 177 -46.40 20.64 -23.87
CA GLN A 177 -46.89 22.01 -23.76
C GLN A 177 -46.71 22.79 -25.08
N CYS A 178 -45.54 22.67 -25.72
CA CYS A 178 -45.31 23.28 -27.03
C CYS A 178 -46.29 22.75 -28.07
N ARG A 179 -46.49 21.43 -28.14
CA ARG A 179 -47.45 20.81 -29.06
C ARG A 179 -48.87 21.32 -28.85
N THR A 180 -49.29 21.45 -27.59
CA THR A 180 -50.60 22.00 -27.23
C THR A 180 -50.76 23.45 -27.68
N LEU A 181 -49.73 24.28 -27.45
CA LEU A 181 -49.73 25.67 -27.87
C LEU A 181 -49.75 25.82 -29.41
N GLU A 182 -49.01 24.98 -30.13
CA GLU A 182 -49.02 24.94 -31.59
C GLU A 182 -50.42 24.62 -32.14
N VAL A 183 -51.08 23.59 -31.59
CA VAL A 183 -52.45 23.21 -31.98
C VAL A 183 -53.44 24.34 -31.67
N ASN A 184 -53.35 24.95 -30.49
CA ASN A 184 -54.20 26.08 -30.12
C ASN A 184 -53.99 27.27 -31.05
N ASN A 185 -52.75 27.63 -31.35
CA ASN A 185 -52.43 28.74 -32.25
C ASN A 185 -52.96 28.50 -33.67
N TYR A 186 -52.84 27.26 -34.17
CA TYR A 186 -53.43 26.85 -35.44
C TYR A 186 -54.96 27.00 -35.43
N ALA A 187 -55.64 26.52 -34.38
CA ALA A 187 -57.09 26.64 -34.24
C ALA A 187 -57.55 28.11 -34.22
N LEU A 188 -56.88 28.96 -33.44
CA LEU A 188 -57.16 30.41 -33.42
C LEU A 188 -56.96 31.03 -34.80
N THR A 189 -55.87 30.71 -35.50
CA THR A 189 -55.59 31.22 -36.84
C THR A 189 -56.69 30.81 -37.84
N MET A 190 -57.19 29.57 -37.75
CA MET A 190 -58.29 29.09 -38.58
C MET A 190 -59.61 29.81 -38.27
N HIS A 191 -59.94 30.01 -36.99
CA HIS A 191 -61.12 30.77 -36.58
C HIS A 191 -61.07 32.23 -37.02
N LEU A 192 -59.91 32.89 -36.93
CA LEU A 192 -59.72 34.27 -37.41
C LEU A 192 -59.98 34.38 -38.93
N LYS A 193 -59.40 33.48 -39.72
CA LYS A 193 -59.64 33.43 -41.17
C LYS A 193 -61.12 33.23 -41.51
N GLN A 194 -61.81 32.36 -40.77
CA GLN A 194 -63.25 32.13 -40.95
C GLN A 194 -64.08 33.37 -40.59
N ALA A 195 -63.73 34.07 -39.50
CA ALA A 195 -64.38 35.31 -39.10
C ALA A 195 -64.21 36.40 -40.17
N GLU A 196 -63.00 36.61 -40.68
CA GLU A 196 -62.71 37.56 -41.77
C GLU A 196 -63.51 37.25 -43.04
N GLN A 197 -63.56 35.98 -43.45
CA GLN A 197 -64.32 35.53 -44.63
C GLN A 197 -65.84 35.69 -44.44
N SER A 198 -66.35 35.45 -43.22
CA SER A 198 -67.77 35.65 -42.91
C SER A 198 -68.15 37.14 -42.89
N ASN A 199 -67.26 38.03 -42.42
CA ASN A 199 -67.46 39.47 -42.46
C ASN A 199 -67.43 40.01 -43.91
N ASN A 200 -66.74 39.33 -44.82
CA ASN A 200 -66.72 39.65 -46.24
C ASN A 200 -67.95 39.13 -47.02
N SER A 201 -68.84 38.34 -46.39
CA SER A 201 -70.10 37.86 -46.99
C SER A 201 -71.34 38.69 -46.62
N ILE A 202 -71.19 39.76 -45.83
CA ILE A 202 -72.28 40.70 -45.54
C ILE A 202 -72.04 42.00 -46.31
N PRO A 203 -72.87 42.35 -47.32
CA PRO A 203 -72.75 43.65 -47.98
C PRO A 203 -73.33 44.74 -47.08
N GLY A 204 -72.44 45.61 -46.59
CA GLY A 204 -72.76 47.00 -46.27
C GLY A 204 -73.06 47.32 -44.80
N HIS A 205 -72.12 47.99 -44.14
CA HIS A 205 -72.40 49.29 -43.54
C HIS A 205 -71.11 50.10 -43.35
N LEU A 206 -70.57 50.63 -44.46
CA LEU A 206 -69.85 51.90 -44.37
C LEU A 206 -70.93 52.94 -44.09
N ASN A 207 -70.86 53.65 -42.96
CA ASN A 207 -71.67 54.82 -42.70
C ASN A 207 -71.26 55.93 -43.69
N PRO A 208 -72.12 56.36 -44.63
CA PRO A 208 -71.90 57.61 -45.35
C PRO A 208 -72.42 58.75 -44.47
N HIS A 209 -71.74 59.89 -44.50
CA HIS A 209 -71.96 61.09 -43.68
C HIS A 209 -71.25 61.11 -42.33
N ILE A 210 -69.97 61.46 -42.35
CA ILE A 210 -69.46 62.50 -41.46
C ILE A 210 -68.63 63.45 -42.35
N PHE A 211 -69.09 64.70 -42.41
CA PHE A 211 -68.40 65.85 -43.01
C PHE A 211 -67.24 66.31 -42.12
#